data_AF-A0A2N0LYL5-F1
#
_entry.id   AF-A0A2N0LYL5-F1
#
_cell.length_a   1.000
_cell.length_b   1.000
_cell.length_c   1.000
_cell.angle_alpha   90.00
_cell.angle_beta   90.00
_cell.angle_gamma   90.00
#
_symmetry.space_group_name_H-M   'P 1'
#
loop_
_entity.id
_entity.type
_entity.pdbx_description
1 polymer ?
#
loop_
_entity_poly.entity_id
_entity_poly.type
_entity_poly.pdbx_seq_one_letter_code
_entity_poly.pdbx_strand_id
1 'polypeptide(L)'
;NAPERVAAAAMMQPSGFRPELPNLFYQNNMESWGPPLCEQRSDLTMDMVSDFLTSMYTDHPGFVFSVTRDFVGSMQTPLLIAPDDVPSHPYKMAMEVAELAPNTEVTIYPWKDSPERIDEVVEHARRFLKAHVPVAA
;
A
#
# COMPACT_ATOMS: atom_id res chain seq x y z
N ASN A 1 16.09 -13.62 -2.73
CA ASN A 1 14.74 -13.57 -2.12
C ASN A 1 14.16 -14.97 -2.09
N ALA A 2 13.53 -15.37 -0.98
CA ALA A 2 12.79 -16.63 -0.86
C ALA A 2 11.29 -16.34 -1.01
N PRO A 3 10.74 -16.39 -2.24
CA PRO A 3 9.35 -16.01 -2.53
C PRO A 3 8.33 -16.86 -1.77
N GLU A 4 8.70 -18.05 -1.34
CA GLU A 4 7.85 -18.96 -0.57
C GLU A 4 7.63 -18.54 0.90
N ARG A 5 8.25 -17.45 1.37
CA ARG A 5 8.07 -16.98 2.76
C ARG A 5 6.77 -16.23 3.00
N VAL A 6 6.15 -15.67 1.97
CA VAL A 6 4.91 -14.89 2.10
C VAL A 6 3.75 -15.70 1.53
N ALA A 7 2.96 -16.31 2.40
CA ALA A 7 1.85 -17.16 2.00
C ALA A 7 0.64 -16.36 1.45
N ALA A 8 0.42 -15.15 1.95
CA ALA A 8 -0.56 -14.18 1.44
C ALA A 8 -0.28 -12.78 2.02
N ALA A 9 -0.90 -11.75 1.45
CA ALA A 9 -0.85 -10.40 1.99
C ALA A 9 -2.24 -9.73 1.99
N ALA A 10 -2.57 -9.00 3.06
CA ALA A 10 -3.73 -8.14 3.12
C ALA A 10 -3.28 -6.68 2.94
N MET A 11 -3.66 -6.07 1.82
CA MET A 11 -3.33 -4.71 1.44
C MET A 11 -4.51 -3.81 1.81
N MET A 12 -4.48 -3.29 3.04
CA MET A 12 -5.51 -2.40 3.56
C MET A 12 -5.19 -0.97 3.14
N GLN A 13 -6.10 -0.31 2.40
CA GLN A 13 -5.95 1.04 1.83
C GLN A 13 -4.59 1.27 1.13
N PRO A 14 -4.34 0.62 -0.03
CA PRO A 14 -3.15 0.84 -0.85
C PRO A 14 -2.77 2.32 -1.00
N SER A 15 -1.52 2.68 -0.69
CA SER A 15 -0.98 3.97 -1.11
C SER A 15 -0.81 3.99 -2.62
N GLY A 16 -1.18 5.11 -3.26
CA GLY A 16 -1.07 5.19 -4.71
C GLY A 16 -0.98 6.61 -5.24
N PHE A 17 -0.39 6.72 -6.42
CA PHE A 17 -0.22 7.98 -7.14
C PHE A 17 -1.58 8.52 -7.59
N ARG A 18 -1.82 9.80 -7.32
CA ARG A 18 -3.01 10.53 -7.74
C ARG A 18 -2.57 11.69 -8.64
N PRO A 19 -2.85 11.66 -9.96
CA PRO A 19 -2.40 12.71 -10.88
C PRO A 19 -2.85 14.11 -10.50
N GLU A 20 -4.00 14.25 -9.82
CA GLU A 20 -4.54 15.52 -9.34
C GLU A 20 -3.76 16.08 -8.14
N LEU A 21 -3.02 15.23 -7.43
CA LEU A 21 -2.21 15.58 -6.25
C LEU A 21 -0.81 14.92 -6.35
N PRO A 22 -0.01 15.26 -7.37
CA PRO A 22 1.17 14.47 -7.75
C PRO A 22 2.29 14.50 -6.71
N ASN A 23 2.37 15.57 -5.91
CA ASN A 23 3.41 15.78 -4.89
C ASN A 23 2.93 15.51 -3.46
N LEU A 24 1.72 14.95 -3.28
CA LEU A 24 1.07 14.80 -1.96
C LEU A 24 1.98 14.12 -0.94
N PHE A 25 2.56 12.97 -1.31
CA PHE A 25 3.39 12.20 -0.39
C PHE A 25 4.69 12.92 -0.05
N TYR A 26 5.34 13.54 -1.04
CA TYR A 26 6.54 14.35 -0.80
C TYR A 26 6.24 15.50 0.16
N GLN A 27 5.19 16.29 -0.11
CA GLN A 27 4.82 17.45 0.69
C GLN A 27 4.44 17.07 2.13
N ASN A 28 3.56 16.06 2.29
CA ASN A 28 3.13 15.61 3.61
C ASN A 28 4.32 15.13 4.46
N ASN A 29 5.27 14.40 3.85
CA ASN A 29 6.44 13.91 4.58
C ASN A 29 7.44 15.04 4.89
N MET A 30 7.64 15.99 3.98
CA MET A 30 8.49 17.16 4.25
C MET A 30 7.93 18.06 5.36
N GLU A 31 6.61 18.11 5.52
CA GLU A 31 5.95 18.88 6.57
C GLU A 31 5.91 18.15 7.91
N SER A 32 5.54 16.87 7.91
CA SER A 32 5.13 16.16 9.14
C SER A 32 6.08 15.06 9.62
N TRP A 33 6.94 14.53 8.74
CA TRP A 33 7.82 13.39 9.08
C TRP A 33 9.31 13.77 9.09
N GLY A 34 9.77 14.49 8.06
CA GLY A 34 11.16 14.86 7.86
C GLY A 34 11.76 15.68 9.00
N PRO A 35 11.14 16.81 9.40
CA PRO A 35 11.70 17.67 10.44
C PRO A 35 11.83 16.95 11.80
N PRO A 36 10.79 16.28 12.33
CA PRO A 36 10.92 15.53 13.57
C PRO A 36 11.97 14.41 13.51
N LEU A 37 12.15 13.77 12.35
CA LEU A 37 13.19 12.75 12.17
C LEU A 37 14.59 13.36 12.30
N CYS A 38 14.85 14.49 11.64
CA CYS A 38 16.14 15.19 11.72
C CYS A 38 16.43 15.74 13.13
N GLU A 39 15.41 16.16 13.88
CA GLU A 39 15.56 16.54 15.29
C GLU A 39 16.02 15.36 16.17
N GLN A 40 15.54 14.15 15.88
CA GLN A 40 15.88 12.92 16.63
C GLN A 40 17.19 12.27 16.17
N ARG A 41 17.66 12.60 14.96
CA ARG A 41 18.81 11.96 14.30
C ARG A 41 19.74 13.03 13.72
N SER A 42 20.76 13.40 14.49
CA SER A 42 21.74 14.41 14.10
C SER A 42 22.62 14.03 12.90
N ASP A 43 22.62 12.75 12.50
CA ASP A 43 23.29 12.26 11.30
C ASP A 43 22.45 12.43 10.02
N LEU A 44 21.19 12.87 10.12
CA LEU A 44 20.31 13.12 9.00
C LEU A 44 20.14 14.62 8.76
N THR A 45 20.06 15.01 7.48
CA THR A 45 19.75 16.38 7.06
C THR A 45 18.44 16.42 6.28
N MET A 46 17.82 17.60 6.20
CA MET A 46 16.62 17.78 5.38
C MET A 46 16.90 17.55 3.87
N ASP A 47 18.13 17.75 3.42
CA ASP A 47 18.53 17.41 2.04
C ASP A 47 18.48 15.89 1.83
N MET A 48 18.99 15.10 2.77
CA MET A 48 18.91 13.63 2.71
C MET A 48 17.45 13.14 2.74
N VAL A 49 16.60 13.78 3.54
CA VAL A 49 15.15 13.51 3.56
C VAL A 49 14.52 13.83 2.21
N SER A 50 14.83 14.99 1.63
CA SER A 50 14.35 15.40 0.31
C SER A 50 14.76 14.43 -0.78
N ASP A 51 16.03 14.00 -0.81
CA ASP A 51 16.54 13.02 -1.78
C ASP A 51 15.82 11.66 -1.64
N PHE A 52 15.63 11.20 -0.39
CA PHE A 52 14.89 9.97 -0.11
C PHE A 52 13.44 10.04 -0.61
N LEU A 53 12.73 11.13 -0.30
CA LEU A 53 11.33 11.30 -0.72
C LEU A 53 11.20 11.50 -2.24
N THR A 54 12.18 12.13 -2.88
CA THR A 54 12.24 12.28 -4.34
C THR A 54 12.36 10.92 -5.01
N SER A 55 13.29 10.08 -4.53
CA SER A 55 13.43 8.71 -5.03
C SER A 55 12.16 7.87 -4.82
N MET A 56 11.49 8.05 -3.67
CA MET A 56 10.31 7.26 -3.31
C MET A 56 9.03 7.66 -4.05
N TYR A 57 8.80 8.96 -4.27
CA TYR A 57 7.50 9.47 -4.73
C TYR A 57 7.55 10.30 -6.02
N THR A 58 8.71 10.80 -6.42
CA THR A 58 8.83 11.82 -7.49
C THR A 58 9.50 11.30 -8.75
N ASP A 59 10.57 10.51 -8.66
CA ASP A 59 11.34 10.06 -9.84
C ASP A 59 10.56 9.08 -10.72
N HIS A 60 9.72 8.25 -10.09
CA HIS A 60 8.93 7.22 -10.75
C HIS A 60 7.46 7.30 -10.29
N PRO A 61 6.77 8.42 -10.57
CA PRO A 61 5.43 8.65 -10.07
C PRO A 61 4.44 7.76 -10.84
N GLY A 62 3.62 7.02 -10.12
CA GLY A 62 2.57 6.20 -10.73
C GLY A 62 2.20 5.00 -9.89
N PHE A 63 0.98 4.50 -10.14
CA PHE A 63 0.49 3.25 -9.56
C PHE A 63 0.64 3.22 -8.03
N VAL A 64 1.31 2.21 -7.45
CA VAL A 64 1.59 2.10 -6.01
C VAL A 64 3.04 2.44 -5.64
N PHE A 65 3.71 3.26 -6.47
CA PHE A 65 5.09 3.78 -6.32
C PHE A 65 6.21 2.74 -6.40
N SER A 66 6.13 1.65 -5.63
CA SER A 66 7.27 0.76 -5.39
C SER A 66 7.42 -0.38 -6.42
N VAL A 67 6.37 -0.67 -7.19
CA VAL A 67 6.34 -1.78 -8.14
C VAL A 67 5.63 -1.40 -9.43
N THR A 68 5.93 -2.11 -10.51
CA THR A 68 5.25 -1.92 -11.80
C THR A 68 3.95 -2.73 -11.87
N ARG A 69 3.10 -2.40 -12.84
CA ARG A 69 1.90 -3.19 -13.16
C ARG A 69 2.26 -4.62 -13.58
N ASP A 70 3.31 -4.76 -14.40
CA ASP A 70 3.82 -6.07 -14.83
C ASP A 70 4.29 -6.92 -13.65
N PHE A 71 4.96 -6.31 -12.67
CA PHE A 71 5.35 -7.00 -11.45
C PHE A 71 4.11 -7.53 -10.71
N VAL A 72 3.11 -6.68 -10.48
CA VAL A 72 1.86 -7.09 -9.82
C VAL A 72 1.13 -8.18 -10.61
N GLY A 73 1.08 -8.08 -11.93
CA GLY A 73 0.50 -9.11 -12.80
C GLY A 73 1.22 -10.46 -12.76
N SER A 74 2.51 -10.46 -12.40
CA SER A 74 3.30 -11.69 -12.22
C SER A 74 3.17 -12.31 -10.82
N MET A 75 2.66 -11.57 -9.83
CA MET A 75 2.63 -12.02 -8.44
C MET A 75 1.68 -13.20 -8.25
N GLN A 76 2.21 -14.33 -7.78
CA GLN A 76 1.38 -15.50 -7.45
C GLN A 76 0.88 -15.47 -6.00
N THR A 77 1.48 -14.64 -5.14
CA THR A 77 1.06 -14.46 -3.74
C THR A 77 -0.38 -13.95 -3.69
N PRO A 78 -1.30 -14.66 -3.01
CA PRO A 78 -2.67 -14.19 -2.82
C PRO A 78 -2.71 -12.83 -2.13
N LEU A 79 -3.57 -11.95 -2.64
CA LEU A 79 -3.81 -10.61 -2.11
C LEU A 79 -5.26 -10.43 -1.66
N LEU A 80 -5.47 -9.86 -0.48
CA LEU A 80 -6.76 -9.28 -0.09
C LEU A 80 -6.63 -7.77 -0.14
N ILE A 81 -7.45 -7.10 -0.96
CA ILE A 81 -7.42 -5.65 -1.13
C ILE A 81 -8.62 -5.03 -0.41
N ALA A 82 -8.36 -4.13 0.54
CA ALA A 82 -9.40 -3.29 1.13
C ALA A 82 -9.27 -1.86 0.59
N PRO A 83 -10.08 -1.45 -0.39
CA PRO A 83 -9.92 -0.15 -1.02
C PRO A 83 -10.38 0.98 -0.08
N ASP A 84 -9.90 2.19 -0.36
CA ASP A 84 -10.38 3.44 0.21
C ASP A 84 -10.44 4.50 -0.90
N ASP A 85 -10.97 5.68 -0.63
CA ASP A 85 -10.85 6.82 -1.56
C ASP A 85 -10.52 8.13 -0.84
N VAL A 86 -9.31 8.18 -0.31
CA VAL A 86 -8.72 9.41 0.26
C VAL A 86 -7.49 9.82 -0.56
N PRO A 87 -7.01 11.09 -0.47
CA PRO A 87 -5.91 11.58 -1.30
C PRO A 87 -4.72 10.63 -1.43
N SER A 88 -4.21 10.09 -0.32
CA SER A 88 -3.08 9.16 -0.29
C SER A 88 -3.44 7.71 -0.67
N HIS A 89 -4.72 7.34 -0.61
CA HIS A 89 -5.21 5.99 -0.88
C HIS A 89 -6.33 6.03 -1.93
N PRO A 90 -6.00 6.34 -3.20
CA PRO A 90 -6.99 6.43 -4.26
C PRO A 90 -7.60 5.07 -4.60
N TYR A 91 -8.94 5.01 -4.66
CA TYR A 91 -9.71 3.80 -4.97
C TYR A 91 -9.24 3.14 -6.27
N LYS A 92 -8.98 3.97 -7.29
CA LYS A 92 -8.51 3.52 -8.60
C LYS A 92 -7.23 2.69 -8.50
N MET A 93 -6.28 3.06 -7.64
CA MET A 93 -5.01 2.32 -7.53
C MET A 93 -5.22 0.99 -6.81
N ALA A 94 -6.10 0.95 -5.80
CA ALA A 94 -6.46 -0.30 -5.13
C ALA A 94 -7.14 -1.28 -6.09
N MET A 95 -8.10 -0.82 -6.89
CA MET A 95 -8.78 -1.67 -7.86
C MET A 95 -7.87 -2.10 -9.01
N GLU A 96 -6.98 -1.23 -9.48
CA GLU A 96 -6.01 -1.59 -10.50
C GLU A 96 -5.04 -2.69 -10.03
N VAL A 97 -4.61 -2.67 -8.77
CA VAL A 97 -3.86 -3.80 -8.17
C VAL A 97 -4.70 -5.08 -8.21
N ALA A 98 -5.98 -4.99 -7.82
CA ALA A 98 -6.86 -6.15 -7.77
C ALA A 98 -7.17 -6.76 -9.14
N GLU A 99 -7.26 -5.93 -10.17
CA GLU A 99 -7.46 -6.35 -11.56
C GLU A 99 -6.21 -7.00 -12.16
N LEU A 100 -5.02 -6.53 -11.78
CA LEU A 100 -3.76 -7.04 -12.30
C LEU A 100 -3.31 -8.33 -11.64
N ALA A 101 -3.41 -8.44 -10.31
CA ALA A 101 -2.92 -9.60 -9.58
C ALA A 101 -3.84 -10.82 -9.78
N PRO A 102 -3.31 -12.00 -10.15
CA PRO A 102 -4.10 -13.17 -10.53
C PRO A 102 -4.89 -13.81 -9.39
N ASN A 103 -4.45 -13.64 -8.14
CA ASN A 103 -5.03 -14.30 -6.96
C ASN A 103 -5.52 -13.24 -5.97
N THR A 104 -6.64 -12.59 -6.26
CA THR A 104 -7.13 -11.46 -5.46
C THR A 104 -8.53 -11.65 -4.92
N GLU A 105 -8.74 -11.29 -3.66
CA GLU A 105 -10.04 -10.96 -3.07
C GLU A 105 -10.13 -9.45 -2.80
N VAL A 106 -11.32 -8.87 -2.90
CA VAL A 106 -11.57 -7.46 -2.56
C VAL A 106 -12.63 -7.41 -1.46
N THR A 107 -12.40 -6.60 -0.43
CA THR A 107 -13.38 -6.40 0.65
C THR A 107 -14.57 -5.56 0.17
N ILE A 108 -15.60 -5.44 1.01
CA ILE A 108 -16.61 -4.40 0.81
C ILE A 108 -15.99 -3.00 0.78
N TYR A 109 -16.68 -2.08 0.11
CA TYR A 109 -16.37 -0.64 0.09
C TYR A 109 -17.68 0.17 0.11
N PRO A 110 -17.77 1.25 0.91
CA PRO A 110 -16.86 1.62 2.00
C PRO A 110 -16.86 0.57 3.11
N TRP A 111 -15.74 0.46 3.84
CA TRP A 111 -15.60 -0.48 4.96
C TRP A 111 -15.27 0.18 6.31
N LYS A 112 -14.94 1.48 6.31
CA LYS A 112 -14.58 2.26 7.51
C LYS A 112 -15.70 3.19 7.99
N ASP A 113 -16.86 3.15 7.34
CA ASP A 113 -18.00 4.04 7.59
C ASP A 113 -18.87 3.61 8.78
N SER A 114 -18.77 2.36 9.23
CA SER A 114 -19.41 1.90 10.48
C SER A 114 -18.61 0.78 11.19
N PRO A 115 -18.77 0.60 12.51
CA PRO A 115 -18.16 -0.51 13.25
C PRO A 115 -18.53 -1.88 12.66
N GLU A 116 -19.77 -2.07 12.23
CA GLU A 116 -20.26 -3.35 11.68
C GLU A 116 -19.54 -3.72 10.37
N ARG A 117 -19.29 -2.73 9.51
CA ARG A 117 -18.54 -2.93 8.25
C ARG A 117 -17.06 -3.18 8.50
N ILE A 118 -16.49 -2.53 9.52
CA ILE A 118 -15.12 -2.83 9.97
C ILE A 118 -15.04 -4.28 10.44
N ASP A 119 -15.99 -4.73 11.27
CA ASP A 119 -16.03 -6.12 11.75
C ASP A 119 -16.18 -7.13 10.61
N GLU A 120 -17.01 -6.83 9.61
CA GLU A 120 -17.16 -7.65 8.41
C GLU A 120 -15.82 -7.81 7.66
N VAL A 121 -15.10 -6.71 7.45
CA VAL A 121 -13.80 -6.73 6.77
C VAL A 121 -12.72 -7.42 7.61
N VAL A 122 -12.76 -7.29 8.94
CA VAL A 122 -11.87 -8.02 9.85
C VAL A 122 -12.11 -9.53 9.74
N GLU A 123 -13.36 -9.98 9.71
CA GLU A 123 -13.69 -11.40 9.55
C GLU A 123 -13.35 -11.93 8.15
N HIS A 124 -13.51 -11.11 7.11
CA HIS A 124 -13.00 -11.43 5.77
C HIS A 124 -11.49 -11.62 5.78
N ALA A 125 -10.73 -10.67 6.33
CA ALA A 125 -9.28 -10.77 6.43
C ALA A 125 -8.82 -12.02 7.22
N ARG A 126 -9.51 -12.35 8.31
CA ARG A 126 -9.25 -13.57 9.08
C ARG A 126 -9.50 -14.83 8.27
N ARG A 127 -10.62 -14.91 7.55
CA ARG A 127 -10.94 -16.05 6.68
C ARG A 127 -9.91 -16.21 5.57
N PHE A 128 -9.54 -15.11 4.90
CA PHE A 128 -8.53 -15.07 3.85
C PHE A 128 -7.17 -15.58 4.35
N LEU A 129 -6.65 -15.01 5.45
CA LEU A 129 -5.35 -15.41 6.00
C LEU A 129 -5.34 -16.87 6.47
N LYS A 130 -6.45 -17.39 7.02
CA LYS A 130 -6.58 -18.80 7.41
C LYS A 130 -6.62 -19.75 6.21
N ALA A 131 -7.15 -19.31 5.06
CA ALA A 131 -7.17 -20.09 3.83
C ALA A 131 -5.79 -20.18 3.17
N HIS A 132 -4.89 -19.21 3.47
CA HIS A 132 -3.56 -19.10 2.89
C HIS A 132 -2.45 -19.24 3.93
N VAL A 133 -2.46 -20.36 4.66
CA VAL A 133 -1.37 -20.73 5.58
C VAL A 133 -0.21 -21.36 4.82
N PRO A 134 1.05 -21.20 5.27
CA PRO A 134 2.17 -21.95 4.70
C PRO A 134 1.89 -23.46 4.78
N VAL A 135 2.14 -24.18 3.69
CA VAL A 135 2.18 -25.64 3.74
C VAL A 135 3.41 -26.02 4.55
N ALA A 136 3.22 -26.77 5.64
CA ALA A 136 4.35 -27.29 6.41
C ALA A 136 5.22 -28.16 5.48
N ALA A 137 6.54 -27.91 5.50
CA ALA A 137 7.52 -28.70 4.77
C ALA A 137 7.67 -30.11 5.36
#